data_AF-A0A420J5T7-F1
#
_entry.id   AF-A0A420J5T7-F1
#
_cell.length_a   1.000
_cell.length_b   1.000
_cell.length_c   1.000
_cell.angle_alpha   90.00
_cell.angle_beta   90.00
_cell.angle_gamma   90.00
#
_symmetry.space_group_name_H-M   'P 1'
#
loop_
_entity.id
_entity.type
_entity.pdbx_description
1 polymer ?
#
loop_
_entity_poly.entity_id
_entity_poly.type
_entity_poly.pdbx_seq_one_letter_code
_entity_poly.pdbx_strand_id
1 'polypeptide(L)'
;DYQELTLPTFDRAGSYNGTIPASRWLLRLKYDFRRAGYNPPPGELYLEAIEMLLDGSAADRLAATPRIRRIINARETATPENLIEVNEWFKEEFPDNFEENIEQDIQ
;
A
#
# COMPACT_ATOMS: atom_id res chain seq x y z
N ASP A 1 -15.03 19.20 -19.85
CA ASP A 1 -15.33 18.58 -18.54
C ASP A 1 -14.05 18.03 -17.94
N TYR A 2 -13.52 18.71 -16.93
CA TYR A 2 -12.47 18.14 -16.08
C TYR A 2 -13.17 17.18 -15.13
N GLN A 3 -12.99 15.87 -15.31
CA GLN A 3 -13.39 14.94 -14.27
C GLN A 3 -12.45 15.14 -13.09
N GLU A 4 -13.00 15.60 -11.97
CA GLU A 4 -12.29 15.67 -10.70
C GLU A 4 -11.91 14.24 -10.32
N LEU A 5 -10.61 14.01 -10.13
CA LEU A 5 -10.10 12.71 -9.70
C LEU A 5 -10.49 12.51 -8.23
N THR A 6 -11.19 11.41 -7.93
CA THR A 6 -11.66 11.13 -6.57
C THR A 6 -11.13 9.78 -6.10
N LEU A 7 -10.75 9.69 -4.82
CA LEU A 7 -10.35 8.42 -4.22
C LEU A 7 -11.51 7.40 -4.24
N PRO A 8 -11.23 6.09 -4.41
CA PRO A 8 -12.24 5.06 -4.27
C PRO A 8 -12.69 4.90 -2.80
N THR A 9 -13.75 4.13 -2.56
CA THR A 9 -14.30 3.93 -1.20
C THR A 9 -13.46 3.01 -0.31
N PHE A 10 -12.47 2.32 -0.87
CA PHE A 10 -11.56 1.39 -0.18
C PHE A 10 -12.25 0.22 0.56
N ASP A 11 -13.42 -0.23 0.10
CA ASP A 11 -14.20 -1.31 0.73
C ASP A 11 -13.41 -2.62 0.92
N ARG A 12 -12.43 -2.90 0.04
CA ARG A 12 -11.63 -4.13 0.10
C ARG A 12 -10.32 -3.92 0.80
N ALA A 13 -9.64 -2.81 0.55
CA ALA A 13 -8.35 -2.52 1.18
C ALA A 13 -8.52 -2.28 2.67
N GLY A 14 -9.39 -1.33 3.05
CA GLY A 14 -9.52 -0.84 4.40
C GLY A 14 -8.21 -0.28 4.99
N SER A 15 -8.25 0.06 6.28
CA SER A 15 -7.07 0.46 7.05
C SER A 15 -6.03 -0.67 7.11
N TYR A 16 -4.75 -0.30 7.15
CA TYR A 16 -3.62 -1.21 7.20
C TYR A 16 -2.71 -0.92 8.38
N ASN A 17 -2.57 -1.91 9.25
CA ASN A 17 -1.72 -1.86 10.44
C ASN A 17 -0.56 -2.86 10.41
N GLY A 18 -0.32 -3.51 9.27
CA GLY A 18 0.77 -4.49 9.11
C GLY A 18 0.44 -5.93 9.56
N THR A 19 -0.80 -6.22 9.98
CA THR A 19 -1.18 -7.56 10.47
C THR A 19 -1.38 -8.61 9.38
N ILE A 20 -1.60 -8.17 8.13
CA ILE A 20 -1.60 -9.05 6.96
C ILE A 20 -0.42 -8.70 6.06
N PRO A 21 0.04 -9.63 5.21
CA PRO A 21 1.12 -9.33 4.27
C PRO A 21 0.78 -8.15 3.37
N ALA A 22 1.76 -7.27 3.13
CA ALA A 22 1.57 -6.10 2.30
C ALA A 22 1.16 -6.47 0.87
N SER A 23 1.67 -7.58 0.33
CA SER A 23 1.29 -8.10 -0.99
C SER A 23 -0.24 -8.24 -1.12
N ARG A 24 -0.88 -8.79 -0.09
CA ARG A 24 -2.34 -8.99 -0.01
C ARG A 24 -3.09 -7.68 0.14
N TRP A 25 -2.59 -6.75 0.96
CA TRP A 25 -3.24 -5.45 1.13
C TRP A 25 -3.13 -4.58 -0.13
N LEU A 26 -1.94 -4.48 -0.74
CA LEU A 26 -1.71 -3.76 -1.99
C LEU A 26 -2.56 -4.32 -3.15
N LEU A 27 -2.81 -5.63 -3.19
CA LEU A 27 -3.72 -6.24 -4.16
C LEU A 27 -5.16 -5.73 -3.98
N ARG A 28 -5.63 -5.63 -2.73
CA ARG A 28 -6.97 -5.10 -2.41
C ARG A 28 -7.08 -3.62 -2.77
N LEU A 29 -6.05 -2.82 -2.47
CA LEU A 29 -5.97 -1.42 -2.85
C LEU A 29 -6.09 -1.25 -4.37
N LYS A 30 -5.28 -1.98 -5.14
CA LYS A 30 -5.35 -1.97 -6.61
C LYS A 30 -6.71 -2.44 -7.14
N TYR A 31 -7.38 -3.35 -6.44
CA TYR A 31 -8.72 -3.78 -6.81
C TYR A 31 -9.77 -2.67 -6.62
N ASP A 32 -9.70 -1.91 -5.52
CA ASP A 32 -10.62 -0.79 -5.28
C ASP A 32 -10.43 0.34 -6.31
N PHE A 33 -9.19 0.66 -6.70
CA PHE A 33 -8.92 1.58 -7.81
C PHE A 33 -9.53 1.09 -9.13
N ARG A 34 -9.35 -0.20 -9.46
CA ARG A 34 -9.96 -0.78 -10.67
C ARG A 34 -11.49 -0.70 -10.65
N ARG A 35 -12.13 -0.91 -9.49
CA ARG A 35 -13.58 -0.76 -9.34
C ARG A 35 -14.07 0.66 -9.56
N ALA A 36 -13.25 1.66 -9.22
CA ALA A 36 -13.53 3.07 -9.48
C ALA A 36 -13.17 3.52 -10.91
N GLY A 37 -12.77 2.60 -11.80
CA GLY A 37 -12.45 2.91 -13.19
C GLY A 37 -10.98 3.31 -13.42
N TYR A 38 -10.13 3.22 -12.41
CA TYR A 38 -8.71 3.56 -12.52
C TYR A 38 -7.87 2.31 -12.83
N ASN A 39 -7.43 2.19 -14.07
CA ASN A 39 -6.56 1.10 -14.52
C ASN A 39 -5.55 1.58 -15.58
N PRO A 40 -4.30 1.94 -15.20
CA PRO A 40 -3.73 1.85 -13.86
C PRO A 40 -4.22 2.96 -12.90
N PRO A 41 -4.02 2.82 -11.57
CA PRO A 41 -4.24 3.91 -10.61
C PRO A 41 -3.40 5.16 -10.95
N PRO A 42 -3.96 6.38 -10.88
CA PRO A 42 -3.16 7.60 -10.88
C PRO A 42 -2.16 7.59 -9.72
N GLY A 43 -0.88 7.89 -9.98
CA GLY A 43 0.18 7.80 -8.98
C GLY A 43 -0.05 8.67 -7.75
N GLU A 44 -0.55 9.90 -7.96
CA GLU A 44 -0.90 10.83 -6.89
C GLU A 44 -1.94 10.23 -5.94
N LEU A 45 -3.10 9.83 -6.48
CA LEU A 45 -4.18 9.22 -5.70
C LEU A 45 -3.73 7.92 -5.02
N TYR A 46 -2.88 7.13 -5.67
CA TYR A 46 -2.38 5.88 -5.11
C TYR A 46 -1.51 6.11 -3.87
N LEU A 47 -0.62 7.10 -3.92
CA LEU A 47 0.23 7.45 -2.78
C LEU A 47 -0.56 8.15 -1.66
N GLU A 48 -1.54 8.98 -2.01
CA GLU A 48 -2.47 9.57 -1.04
C GLU A 48 -3.29 8.49 -0.32
N ALA A 49 -3.83 7.52 -1.05
CA ALA A 49 -4.54 6.39 -0.48
C ALA A 49 -3.66 5.56 0.47
N ILE A 50 -2.39 5.36 0.11
CA ILE A 50 -1.42 4.71 1.00
C ILE A 50 -1.30 5.48 2.30
N GLU A 51 -1.01 6.78 2.25
CA GLU A 51 -0.83 7.61 3.45
C GLU A 51 -2.07 7.61 4.35
N MET A 52 -3.26 7.75 3.75
CA MET A 52 -4.53 7.84 4.48
C MET A 52 -4.96 6.53 5.14
N LEU A 53 -4.62 5.39 4.53
CA LEU A 53 -5.08 4.08 5.00
C LEU A 53 -4.10 3.42 5.98
N LEU A 54 -2.90 3.98 6.17
CA LEU A 54 -1.98 3.46 7.18
C LEU A 54 -2.44 3.80 8.61
N ASP A 55 -2.31 2.82 9.49
CA ASP A 55 -2.61 2.94 10.91
C ASP A 55 -1.60 2.13 11.75
N GLY A 56 -1.54 2.42 13.05
CA GLY A 56 -0.68 1.75 14.03
C GLY A 56 0.75 1.53 13.54
N SER A 57 1.24 0.29 13.67
CA SER A 57 2.62 -0.07 13.34
C SER A 57 3.02 0.29 11.90
N ALA A 58 2.09 0.25 10.94
CA ALA A 58 2.41 0.59 9.56
C ALA A 58 2.61 2.09 9.36
N ALA A 59 1.78 2.92 10.02
CA ALA A 59 1.98 4.36 10.04
C ALA A 59 3.30 4.74 10.73
N ASP A 60 3.62 4.09 11.86
CA ASP A 60 4.89 4.32 12.59
C ASP A 60 6.12 3.98 11.74
N ARG A 61 6.06 2.86 10.99
CA ARG A 61 7.14 2.45 10.07
C ARG A 61 7.33 3.44 8.92
N LEU A 62 6.23 3.96 8.35
CA LEU A 62 6.32 5.01 7.35
C LEU A 62 6.96 6.28 7.93
N ALA A 63 6.51 6.70 9.12
CA ALA A 63 7.04 7.89 9.79
C ALA A 63 8.54 7.78 10.09
N ALA A 64 9.01 6.56 10.43
CA ALA A 64 10.40 6.22 10.68
C ALA A 64 11.26 6.03 9.40
N THR A 65 10.68 6.09 8.21
CA THR A 65 11.38 5.87 6.93
C THR A 65 11.40 7.16 6.07
N PRO A 66 12.36 8.08 6.27
CA PRO A 66 12.36 9.39 5.63
C PRO A 66 12.35 9.36 4.09
N ARG A 67 12.98 8.35 3.48
CA ARG A 67 13.06 8.22 2.02
C ARG A 67 11.68 8.00 1.41
N ILE A 68 10.93 7.04 1.94
CA ILE A 68 9.58 6.71 1.47
C ILE A 68 8.61 7.84 1.77
N ARG A 69 8.71 8.47 2.95
CA ARG A 69 7.90 9.64 3.28
C ARG A 69 8.10 10.81 2.32
N ARG A 70 9.32 11.05 1.82
CA ARG A 70 9.57 12.09 0.80
C ARG A 70 8.86 11.78 -0.51
N ILE A 71 8.81 10.51 -0.93
CA ILE A 71 8.08 10.10 -2.13
C ILE A 71 6.58 10.39 -1.97
N ILE A 72 5.99 9.98 -0.85
CA ILE A 72 4.56 10.22 -0.56
C ILE A 72 4.24 11.72 -0.49
N ASN A 73 5.10 12.52 0.15
CA ASN A 73 4.92 13.97 0.22
C ASN A 73 5.06 14.66 -1.14
N ALA A 74 5.78 14.06 -2.09
CA ALA A 74 5.98 14.57 -3.45
C ALA A 74 5.05 13.90 -4.49
N ARG A 75 3.94 13.30 -4.04
CA ARG A 75 3.02 12.46 -4.84
C ARG A 75 2.56 13.07 -6.16
N GLU A 76 2.36 14.38 -6.23
CA GLU A 76 1.97 15.11 -7.45
C GLU A 76 3.00 14.98 -8.58
N THR A 77 4.26 14.69 -8.23
CA THR A 77 5.41 14.58 -9.15
C THR A 77 6.05 13.19 -9.14
N ALA A 78 5.43 12.22 -8.47
CA ALA A 78 5.99 10.89 -8.30
C ALA A 78 6.09 10.13 -9.64
N THR A 79 7.24 9.51 -9.87
CA THR A 79 7.48 8.71 -11.08
C THR A 79 7.02 7.26 -10.89
N PRO A 80 6.90 6.47 -11.98
CA PRO A 80 6.65 5.03 -11.88
C PRO A 80 7.68 4.30 -10.99
N GLU A 81 8.95 4.69 -11.02
CA GLU A 81 10.01 4.14 -10.17
C GLU A 81 9.74 4.43 -8.70
N ASN A 82 9.22 5.62 -8.37
CA ASN A 82 8.81 5.94 -7.00
C ASN A 82 7.67 5.02 -6.52
N LEU A 83 6.68 4.74 -7.38
CA LEU A 83 5.59 3.82 -7.04
C LEU A 83 6.10 2.39 -6.82
N ILE A 84 7.07 1.94 -7.62
CA ILE A 84 7.73 0.64 -7.45
C ILE A 84 8.46 0.62 -6.11
N GLU A 85 9.26 1.65 -5.82
CA GLU A 85 10.02 1.75 -4.58
C GLU A 85 9.14 1.68 -3.33
N VAL A 86 8.02 2.41 -3.31
CA VAL A 86 7.05 2.35 -2.21
C VAL A 86 6.44 0.95 -2.08
N ASN A 87 6.06 0.32 -3.20
CA ASN A 87 5.47 -1.03 -3.17
C ASN A 87 6.45 -2.09 -2.67
N GLU A 88 7.73 -2.03 -3.07
CA GLU A 88 8.75 -2.97 -2.60
C GLU A 88 9.07 -2.75 -1.13
N TRP A 89 9.21 -1.49 -0.70
CA TRP A 89 9.37 -1.17 0.72
C TRP A 89 8.26 -1.76 1.59
N PHE A 90 6.99 -1.63 1.16
CA PHE A 90 5.86 -2.22 1.87
C PHE A 90 5.99 -3.74 2.04
N LYS A 91 6.41 -4.45 0.98
CA LYS A 91 6.58 -5.92 1.01
C LYS A 91 7.76 -6.35 1.87
N GLU A 92 8.82 -5.56 1.91
CA GLU A 92 9.98 -5.81 2.77
C GLU A 92 9.64 -5.61 4.25
N GLU A 93 8.90 -4.55 4.60
CA GLU A 93 8.50 -4.26 5.98
C GLU A 93 7.41 -5.22 6.50
N PHE A 94 6.51 -5.66 5.62
CA PHE A 94 5.38 -6.53 5.97
C PHE A 94 5.32 -7.73 5.02
N PRO A 95 6.25 -8.69 5.17
CA PRO A 95 6.38 -9.82 4.27
C PRO A 95 5.20 -10.79 4.39
N ASP A 96 5.09 -11.66 3.39
CA ASP A 96 4.26 -12.85 3.50
C ASP A 96 4.89 -13.79 4.54
N ASN A 97 4.44 -13.71 5.80
CA ASN A 97 4.78 -14.70 6.83
C ASN A 97 4.11 -16.03 6.50
N PHE A 98 4.56 -16.70 5.44
CA PHE A 98 4.53 -18.15 5.40
C PHE A 98 5.65 -18.63 6.33
N GLU A 99 5.45 -18.48 7.64
CA GLU A 99 6.11 -19.40 8.55
C GLU A 99 5.50 -20.77 8.21
N GLU A 100 6.23 -21.53 7.39
CA GLU A 100 6.13 -22.98 7.36
C GLU A 100 6.25 -23.45 8.81
N ASN A 101 5.11 -23.67 9.45
CA ASN A 101 5.02 -24.58 10.59
C ASN A 101 5.24 -26.00 10.06
N ILE A 102 6.44 -26.29 9.54
CA ILE A 102 6.97 -27.64 9.33
C ILE A 102 7.95 -27.87 10.48
N GLU A 103 7.38 -28.15 11.64
CA GLU A 103 7.95 -28.72 12.87
C GLU A 103 6.86 -28.38 13.92
N GLN A 104 5.98 -29.26 14.39
CA GLN A 104 6.28 -30.43 15.21
C GLN A 104 5.02 -31.33 15.36
N ASP A 105 4.68 -32.13 14.34
CA ASP A 105 3.72 -33.25 14.52
C ASP A 105 4.25 -34.50 13.81
N ILE A 106 5.37 -35.02 14.31
CA ILE A 106 5.66 -36.45 14.23
C ILE A 106 5.96 -36.88 15.66
N GLN A 107 4.90 -37.23 16.39
CA GLN A 107 4.94 -38.04 17.60
C GLN A 107 5.12 -39.52 17.24
#